data_AF-A0A439KH22-F1
#
_entry.id   AF-A0A439KH22-F1
#
_cell.length_a   1.000
_cell.length_b   1.000
_cell.length_c   1.000
_cell.angle_alpha   90.00
_cell.angle_beta   90.00
_cell.angle_gamma   90.00
#
_symmetry.space_group_name_H-M   'P 1'
#
loop_
_entity.id
_entity.type
_entity.pdbx_description
1 polymer ?
#
loop_
_entity_poly.entity_id
_entity_poly.type
_entity_poly.pdbx_seq_one_letter_code
_entity_poly.pdbx_strand_id
1 'polypeptide(L)' 'AGRETDIILAADGGIRHETVPRLRAAGAETVVLGSLAFGDPDLAQRMAWLHGLKVAA' A
#
# COMPACT_ATOMS: atom_id res chain seq x y z
N ALA A 1 13.35 20.40 8.91
CA ALA A 1 14.24 19.89 7.85
C ALA A 1 15.19 18.88 8.47
N GLY A 2 15.42 17.74 7.83
CA GLY A 2 16.38 16.72 8.28
C GLY A 2 15.80 15.50 9.00
N ARG A 3 14.48 15.26 8.92
CA ARG A 3 13.82 14.05 9.48
C ARG A 3 13.04 13.28 8.43
N GLU A 4 13.35 13.51 7.16
CA GLU A 4 12.60 12.95 6.05
C GLU A 4 12.62 11.41 6.08
N THR A 5 13.69 10.80 6.60
CA THR A 5 13.81 9.35 6.80
C THR A 5 13.05 8.81 8.01
N ASP A 6 12.62 9.67 8.93
CA ASP A 6 11.84 9.28 10.12
C ASP A 6 10.33 9.42 9.87
N ILE A 7 9.93 9.93 8.70
CA ILE A 7 8.54 10.13 8.32
C ILE A 7 8.07 8.94 7.50
N ILE A 8 7.01 8.29 7.96
CA ILE A 8 6.32 7.24 7.19
C ILE A 8 5.26 7.89 6.30
N LEU A 9 5.37 7.73 4.97
CA LEU A 9 4.33 8.19 4.05
C LEU A 9 3.23 7.13 3.92
N ALA A 10 2.05 7.46 4.47
CA ALA A 10 0.83 6.70 4.30
C ALA A 10 -0.03 7.28 3.18
N ALA A 11 -0.51 6.43 2.26
CA ALA A 11 -1.52 6.80 1.28
C ALA A 11 -2.91 6.25 1.68
N ASP A 12 -3.92 7.11 1.60
CA ASP A 12 -5.31 6.78 1.91
C ASP A 12 -6.25 7.37 0.84
N GLY A 13 -7.45 6.80 0.74
CA GLY A 13 -8.49 7.21 -0.21
C GLY A 13 -8.34 6.53 -1.57
N GLY A 14 -9.39 5.82 -2.01
CA GLY A 14 -9.40 5.22 -3.35
C GLY A 14 -8.32 4.13 -3.56
N ILE A 15 -7.88 3.46 -2.49
CA ILE A 15 -6.93 2.35 -2.57
C ILE A 15 -7.61 1.15 -3.25
N ARG A 16 -7.04 0.70 -4.38
CA ARG A 16 -7.54 -0.37 -5.25
C ARG A 16 -6.37 -1.26 -5.70
N HIS A 17 -6.69 -2.42 -6.25
CA HIS A 17 -5.69 -3.38 -6.73
C HIS A 17 -4.68 -2.73 -7.70
N GLU A 18 -5.17 -1.91 -8.63
CA GLU A 18 -4.39 -1.22 -9.66
C GLU A 18 -3.65 0.04 -9.16
N THR A 19 -4.08 0.64 -8.04
CA THR A 19 -3.44 1.86 -7.51
C THR A 19 -2.31 1.54 -6.54
N VAL A 20 -2.40 0.45 -5.77
CA VAL A 20 -1.37 0.09 -4.77
C VAL A 20 0.04 -0.04 -5.38
N PRO A 21 0.27 -0.74 -6.51
CA PRO A 21 1.62 -0.83 -7.09
C PRO A 21 2.18 0.54 -7.50
N ARG A 22 1.31 1.45 -7.97
CA ARG A 22 1.71 2.81 -8.37
C ARG A 22 2.06 3.67 -7.16
N LEU A 23 1.29 3.56 -6.09
CA LEU A 23 1.58 4.25 -4.82
C LEU A 23 2.89 3.78 -4.22
N ARG A 24 3.16 2.46 -4.27
CA ARG A 24 4.44 1.91 -3.83
C ARG A 24 5.61 2.45 -4.66
N ALA A 25 5.47 2.48 -5.99
CA ALA A 25 6.48 3.06 -6.88
C ALA A 25 6.68 4.58 -6.67
N ALA A 26 5.64 5.30 -6.24
CA ALA A 26 5.71 6.72 -5.90
C ALA A 26 6.30 7.00 -4.50
N GLY A 27 6.65 5.96 -3.74
CA GLY A 27 7.33 6.10 -2.46
C GLY A 27 6.45 5.94 -1.23
N ALA A 28 5.17 5.56 -1.35
CA ALA A 28 4.38 5.24 -0.17
C ALA A 28 4.93 4.00 0.56
N GLU A 29 5.13 4.10 1.86
CA GLU A 29 5.52 2.97 2.72
C GLU A 29 4.33 2.18 3.23
N THR A 30 3.16 2.80 3.33
CA THR A 30 1.94 2.12 3.77
C THR A 30 0.70 2.64 3.07
N VAL A 31 -0.33 1.81 3.01
CA VAL A 31 -1.65 2.14 2.48
C VAL A 31 -2.73 1.80 3.50
N VAL A 32 -3.77 2.61 3.57
CA VAL A 32 -4.94 2.33 4.40
C VAL A 32 -5.98 1.58 3.57
N LEU A 33 -6.29 0.34 3.96
CA LEU A 33 -7.23 -0.51 3.21
C LEU A 33 -8.66 -0.40 3.75
N GLY A 34 -9.57 0.10 2.90
CA GLY A 34 -11.01 0.01 3.10
C GLY A 34 -11.60 -1.18 2.35
N SER A 35 -12.43 -0.90 1.34
CA SER A 35 -13.13 -1.93 0.55
C SER A 35 -12.20 -2.92 -0.17
N LEU A 36 -10.95 -2.54 -0.47
CA LEU A 36 -9.96 -3.47 -1.05
C LEU A 36 -9.62 -4.63 -0.11
N ALA A 37 -9.65 -4.42 1.21
CA ALA A 37 -9.46 -5.49 2.19
C ALA A 37 -10.79 -6.16 2.55
N PHE A 38 -11.77 -5.36 2.97
CA PHE A 38 -13.01 -5.90 3.55
C PHE A 38 -14.07 -6.33 2.53
N GLY A 39 -13.91 -5.94 1.26
CA GLY A 39 -14.73 -6.43 0.16
C GLY A 39 -14.13 -7.64 -0.56
N ASP A 40 -12.93 -8.07 -0.16
CA ASP A 40 -12.28 -9.26 -0.73
C ASP A 40 -12.78 -10.53 -0.01
N PRO A 41 -13.14 -11.60 -0.73
CA PRO A 41 -13.56 -12.85 -0.10
C PRO A 41 -12.42 -13.55 0.67
N ASP A 42 -11.16 -13.21 0.41
CA ASP A 42 -10.00 -13.79 1.07
C ASP A 42 -9.02 -12.70 1.53
N LEU A 43 -9.24 -12.22 2.76
CA LEU A 43 -8.39 -11.22 3.39
C LEU A 43 -6.94 -11.69 3.54
N ALA A 44 -6.71 -12.98 3.82
CA ALA A 44 -5.37 -13.50 4.03
C ALA A 44 -4.56 -13.46 2.73
N GLN A 45 -5.15 -13.90 1.62
CA GLN A 45 -4.56 -13.80 0.29
C GLN A 45 -4.34 -12.33 -0.12
N ARG A 46 -5.28 -11.44 0.20
CA ARG A 46 -5.14 -10.00 -0.07
C ARG A 46 -3.93 -9.40 0.66
N MET A 47 -3.73 -9.74 1.93
CA MET A 47 -2.57 -9.28 2.69
C MET A 47 -1.26 -9.90 2.21
N ALA A 48 -1.28 -11.17 1.80
CA ALA A 48 -0.11 -11.81 1.19
C ALA A 48 0.30 -11.13 -0.12
N TRP A 49 -0.67 -10.76 -0.97
CA TRP A 49 -0.42 -9.97 -2.18
C TRP A 49 0.19 -8.61 -1.84
N LEU A 50 -0.37 -7.88 -0.87
CA LEU A 50 0.11 -6.56 -0.47
C LEU A 50 1.56 -6.60 0.00
N HIS A 51 1.90 -7.54 0.90
CA HIS A 51 3.25 -7.71 1.42
C HIS A 51 4.25 -8.23 0.37
N GLY A 52 3.77 -8.90 -0.69
CA GLY A 52 4.59 -9.42 -1.77
C GLY A 52 5.02 -8.38 -2.81
N LEU A 53 4.52 -7.14 -2.73
CA LEU A 53 4.85 -6.08 -3.70
C LEU A 53 6.32 -5.66 -3.56
N LYS A 54 7.12 -5.95 -4.59
CA LYS A 54 8.50 -5.49 -4.70
C LYS A 54 8.55 -4.08 -5.27
N VAL A 55 9.51 -3.29 -4.79
CA VAL A 55 9.88 -2.02 -5.42
C VAL A 55 10.89 -2.34 -6.53
N ALA A 56 10.70 -1.78 -7.72
CA ALA A 56 11.80 -1.72 -8.68
C ALA A 56 12.85 -0.77 -8.11
N ALA A 57 14.08 -1.26 -7.93
CA ALA A 57 15.21 -0.48 -7.41
C ALA A 57 15.54 0.71 -8.33
#